data_AF-A0AAW1VAG7-F1
#
_entry.id   AF-A0AAW1VAG7-F1
#
_cell.length_a   1.000
_cell.length_b   1.000
_cell.length_c   1.000
_cell.angle_alpha   90.00
_cell.angle_beta   90.00
_cell.angle_gamma   90.00
#
_symmetry.space_group_name_H-M   'P 1'
#
loop_
_entity.id
_entity.type
_entity.pdbx_description
1 polymer ?
#
loop_
_entity_poly.entity_id
_entity_poly.type
_entity_poly.pdbx_seq_one_letter_code
_entity_poly.pdbx_strand_id
1 'polypeptide(L)'
;MALVKSVILKFTPTVFVRISCKNYSSESNIKKSVFISQSKDIYTNLALQEWIYKNFNLAQHHILMLWQNDPCVVIGRDHNPWLEANVEDLSKITQSGVKLARQTTDGHTIYNDSGNLNMTFFTPRDNFYEKYNMEVISRALFRKYLLKTDITENNLWMRGNYKISESTKKLGSTNAFHHCSLMVNINKVDYTYSLMQRESGILQKETKRSVKSKIMNIHDENPEVAVRELLKVIGWEYMRTSALAVKDGGIHLANQQKGFQLINPSESWFPGISKIRHSLTNWQWLYGNTPDFKVARTIRIPDNFSHQLDEAYGFLPIEFSVTGGIIKNITLSVPSNLSNSTFNREMNVLTSTLIGRKFSTNLVSNLEDSIRKLADYKDKKYVSHSLGKVMTCF
;
A
#
# COMPACT_ATOMS: atom_id res chain seq x y z
N MET A 1 -12.44 -33.07 -28.12
CA MET A 1 -12.06 -33.53 -26.76
C MET A 1 -10.54 -33.66 -26.71
N ALA A 2 -9.84 -32.63 -26.26
CA ALA A 2 -8.38 -32.65 -26.16
C ALA A 2 -7.97 -32.60 -24.68
N LEU A 3 -7.16 -33.57 -24.28
CA LEU A 3 -6.77 -33.86 -22.91
C LEU A 3 -6.04 -32.70 -22.23
N VAL A 4 -6.49 -32.35 -21.03
CA VAL A 4 -5.77 -31.55 -20.05
C VAL A 4 -4.58 -32.37 -19.55
N LYS A 5 -3.36 -32.03 -19.97
CA LYS A 5 -2.13 -32.57 -19.35
C LYS A 5 -1.72 -31.67 -18.19
N SER A 6 -1.87 -32.18 -16.97
CA SER A 6 -1.24 -31.62 -15.77
C SER A 6 0.27 -31.86 -15.82
N VAL A 7 1.07 -30.81 -16.01
CA VAL A 7 2.52 -30.88 -15.85
C VAL A 7 2.89 -30.36 -14.47
N ILE A 8 3.35 -31.25 -13.60
CA ILE A 8 3.94 -30.92 -12.30
C ILE A 8 5.42 -30.60 -12.56
N LEU A 9 5.82 -29.33 -12.46
CA LEU A 9 7.21 -28.92 -12.50
C LEU A 9 7.82 -29.06 -11.09
N LYS A 10 8.74 -30.03 -10.92
CA LYS A 10 9.63 -30.12 -9.75
C LYS A 10 10.86 -29.23 -10.02
N PHE A 11 11.11 -28.26 -9.16
CA PHE A 11 12.31 -27.41 -9.20
C PHE A 11 13.43 -28.03 -8.35
N THR A 12 14.62 -28.24 -8.93
CA THR A 12 15.85 -28.59 -8.21
C THR A 12 16.83 -27.42 -8.27
N PRO A 13 17.54 -27.08 -7.17
CA PRO A 13 18.49 -25.98 -7.18
C PRO A 13 19.85 -26.46 -7.69
N THR A 14 20.37 -25.84 -8.75
CA THR A 14 21.75 -26.03 -9.19
C THR A 14 22.52 -24.74 -8.94
N VAL A 15 23.60 -24.83 -8.17
CA VAL A 15 24.54 -23.73 -7.90
C VAL A 15 25.34 -23.47 -9.19
N PHE A 16 25.35 -22.21 -9.67
CA PHE A 16 26.19 -21.80 -10.80
C PHE A 16 27.17 -20.69 -10.40
N VAL A 17 28.43 -20.92 -10.75
CA VAL A 17 29.56 -19.97 -10.66
C VAL A 17 29.40 -18.88 -11.72
N ARG A 18 29.63 -17.62 -11.34
CA ARG A 18 29.55 -16.44 -12.22
C ARG A 18 30.78 -16.34 -13.13
N ILE A 19 30.58 -16.50 -14.44
CA ILE A 19 31.47 -15.96 -15.47
C ILE A 19 30.72 -14.79 -16.13
N SER A 20 31.30 -13.60 -16.06
CA SER A 20 30.76 -12.38 -16.65
C SER A 20 31.13 -12.29 -18.13
N CYS A 21 30.27 -12.81 -19.01
CA CYS A 21 30.23 -12.42 -20.42
C CYS A 21 28.94 -11.63 -20.65
N LYS A 22 29.07 -10.37 -21.12
CA LYS A 22 27.94 -9.58 -21.63
C LYS A 22 27.47 -10.19 -22.96
N ASN A 23 26.67 -11.25 -22.88
CA ASN A 23 25.92 -11.75 -24.02
C ASN A 23 24.69 -10.86 -24.20
N TYR A 24 24.70 -10.00 -25.21
CA TYR A 24 23.46 -9.40 -25.71
C TYR A 24 22.55 -10.54 -26.16
N SER A 25 21.52 -10.85 -25.37
CA SER A 25 20.53 -11.85 -25.75
C SER A 25 19.77 -11.32 -26.97
N SER A 26 19.87 -12.01 -28.11
CA SER A 26 18.99 -11.73 -29.25
C SER A 26 17.54 -11.85 -28.81
N GLU A 27 16.70 -10.89 -29.20
CA GLU A 27 15.29 -10.84 -28.80
C GLU A 27 14.53 -12.15 -29.07
N SER A 28 14.92 -12.87 -30.12
CA SER A 28 14.40 -14.20 -30.50
C SER A 28 14.47 -15.25 -29.38
N ASN A 29 15.40 -15.10 -28.44
CA ASN A 29 15.59 -16.03 -27.33
C ASN A 29 14.75 -15.69 -26.10
N ILE A 30 14.14 -14.50 -26.03
CA ILE A 30 13.34 -14.08 -24.89
C ILE A 30 11.95 -14.70 -24.99
N LYS A 31 11.59 -15.52 -23.99
CA LYS A 31 10.24 -16.07 -23.84
C LYS A 31 9.43 -15.27 -22.84
N LYS A 32 8.11 -15.25 -23.02
CA LYS A 32 7.18 -14.56 -22.14
C LYS A 32 6.16 -15.49 -21.51
N SER A 33 5.75 -15.17 -20.29
CA SER A 33 4.66 -15.83 -19.56
C SER A 33 3.69 -14.81 -18.98
N VAL A 34 2.41 -15.18 -18.91
CA VAL A 34 1.40 -14.47 -18.13
C VAL A 34 1.04 -15.35 -16.95
N PHE A 35 1.30 -14.86 -15.75
CA PHE A 35 0.94 -15.51 -14.49
C PHE A 35 -0.31 -14.84 -13.93
N ILE A 36 -1.33 -15.62 -13.58
CA ILE A 36 -2.54 -15.10 -12.94
C ILE A 36 -2.56 -15.61 -11.51
N SER A 37 -2.47 -14.72 -10.51
CA SER A 37 -2.56 -15.12 -9.11
C SER A 37 -3.98 -15.56 -8.75
N GLN A 38 -4.10 -16.68 -8.05
CA GLN A 38 -5.37 -17.16 -7.49
C GLN A 38 -5.72 -16.47 -6.16
N SER A 39 -4.74 -15.82 -5.51
CA SER A 39 -4.95 -15.14 -4.24
C SER A 39 -5.56 -13.76 -4.43
N LYS A 40 -6.49 -13.40 -3.53
CA LYS A 40 -6.98 -12.03 -3.33
C LYS A 40 -6.40 -11.36 -2.08
N ASP A 41 -5.58 -12.05 -1.30
CA ASP A 41 -4.90 -11.47 -0.15
C ASP A 41 -3.72 -10.60 -0.60
N ILE A 42 -3.76 -9.32 -0.26
CA ILE A 42 -2.72 -8.34 -0.62
C ILE A 42 -1.31 -8.77 -0.17
N TYR A 43 -1.17 -9.31 1.04
CA TYR A 43 0.14 -9.72 1.55
C TYR A 43 0.69 -10.93 0.82
N THR A 44 -0.15 -11.90 0.49
CA THR A 44 0.23 -13.05 -0.32
C THR A 44 0.65 -12.63 -1.73
N ASN A 45 -0.08 -11.70 -2.36
CA ASN A 45 0.28 -11.24 -3.69
C ASN A 45 1.56 -10.39 -3.72
N LEU A 46 1.77 -9.52 -2.74
CA LEU A 46 3.05 -8.79 -2.57
C LEU A 46 4.20 -9.75 -2.27
N ALA A 47 3.96 -10.80 -1.48
CA ALA A 47 4.96 -11.83 -1.24
C ALA A 47 5.32 -12.60 -2.51
N LEU A 48 4.33 -12.93 -3.36
CA LEU A 48 4.56 -13.58 -4.65
C LEU A 48 5.36 -12.66 -5.58
N GLN A 49 5.02 -11.37 -5.65
CA GLN A 49 5.76 -10.37 -6.42
C GLN A 49 7.24 -10.34 -6.01
N GLU A 50 7.51 -10.23 -4.71
CA GLU A 50 8.88 -10.22 -4.17
C GLU A 50 9.61 -11.55 -4.39
N TRP A 51 8.89 -12.68 -4.32
CA TRP A 51 9.47 -14.00 -4.57
C TRP A 51 9.89 -14.14 -6.03
N ILE A 52 9.03 -13.79 -7.00
CA ILE A 52 9.35 -13.84 -8.43
C ILE A 52 10.55 -12.92 -8.72
N TYR A 53 10.52 -11.69 -8.19
CA TYR A 53 11.60 -10.73 -8.36
C TYR A 53 12.97 -11.26 -7.89
N LYS A 54 13.02 -12.01 -6.78
CA LYS A 54 14.27 -12.50 -6.18
C LYS A 54 14.74 -13.84 -6.74
N ASN A 55 13.82 -14.75 -7.05
CA ASN A 55 14.15 -16.15 -7.29
C ASN A 55 14.01 -16.57 -8.76
N PHE A 56 13.27 -15.81 -9.58
CA PHE A 56 13.03 -16.19 -10.97
C PHE A 56 14.20 -15.75 -11.87
N ASN A 57 14.62 -16.62 -12.80
CA ASN A 57 15.62 -16.25 -13.80
C ASN A 57 14.94 -15.48 -14.95
N LEU A 58 15.13 -14.15 -14.94
CA LEU A 58 14.50 -13.26 -15.91
C LEU A 58 15.34 -13.00 -17.16
N ALA A 59 16.59 -13.49 -17.23
CA ALA A 59 17.55 -13.15 -18.30
C ALA A 59 17.01 -13.38 -19.73
N GLN A 60 16.27 -14.46 -19.92
CA GLN A 60 15.62 -14.82 -21.20
C GLN A 60 14.14 -15.17 -21.00
N HIS A 61 13.55 -14.76 -19.88
CA HIS A 61 12.16 -15.06 -19.56
C HIS A 61 11.49 -13.88 -18.86
N HIS A 62 10.73 -13.07 -19.61
CA HIS A 62 9.95 -11.98 -19.03
C HIS A 62 8.59 -12.49 -18.55
N ILE A 63 8.10 -11.92 -17.45
CA ILE A 63 6.83 -12.34 -16.85
C ILE A 63 5.92 -11.13 -16.70
N LEU A 64 4.65 -11.30 -17.06
CA LEU A 64 3.55 -10.44 -16.62
C LEU A 64 2.73 -11.19 -15.57
N MET A 65 2.75 -10.72 -14.32
CA MET A 65 1.84 -11.20 -13.28
C MET A 65 0.59 -10.32 -13.24
N LEU A 66 -0.58 -10.94 -13.36
CA LEU A 66 -1.90 -10.35 -13.26
C LEU A 66 -2.58 -10.81 -11.97
N TRP A 67 -3.15 -9.88 -11.22
CA TRP A 67 -3.68 -10.17 -9.89
C TRP A 67 -4.70 -9.13 -9.44
N GLN A 68 -5.49 -9.49 -8.43
CA GLN A 68 -6.49 -8.64 -7.82
C GLN A 68 -6.41 -8.81 -6.31
N ASN A 69 -6.95 -7.86 -5.56
CA ASN A 69 -6.99 -7.93 -4.11
C ASN A 69 -8.41 -7.72 -3.60
N ASP A 70 -8.73 -8.34 -2.46
CA ASP A 70 -9.82 -7.88 -1.60
C ASP A 70 -9.50 -6.46 -1.09
N PRO A 71 -10.50 -5.71 -0.57
CA PRO A 71 -10.32 -4.32 -0.17
C PRO A 71 -9.06 -4.05 0.66
N CYS A 72 -8.16 -3.21 0.16
CA CYS A 72 -6.94 -2.83 0.85
C CYS A 72 -6.42 -1.45 0.42
N VAL A 73 -5.76 -0.75 1.34
CA VAL A 73 -4.90 0.39 1.06
C VAL A 73 -3.45 -0.09 1.00
N VAL A 74 -2.74 0.27 -0.06
CA VAL A 74 -1.33 -0.02 -0.26
C VAL A 74 -0.55 1.29 -0.24
N ILE A 75 0.28 1.50 0.78
CA ILE A 75 1.13 2.69 0.92
C ILE A 75 2.54 2.45 0.40
N GLY A 76 3.19 3.50 -0.07
CA GLY A 76 4.60 3.48 -0.47
C GLY A 76 5.55 3.11 0.68
N ARG A 77 6.74 2.62 0.33
CA ARG A 77 7.76 2.14 1.28
C ARG A 77 8.06 3.13 2.40
N ASP A 78 8.21 4.41 2.08
CA ASP A 78 8.63 5.45 3.05
C ASP A 78 7.46 6.36 3.48
N HIS A 79 6.22 5.98 3.15
CA HIS A 79 5.04 6.79 3.46
C HIS A 79 4.62 6.66 4.94
N ASN A 80 4.01 7.72 5.46
CA ASN A 80 3.35 7.68 6.77
C ASN A 80 1.90 7.22 6.62
N PRO A 81 1.51 6.05 7.16
CA PRO A 81 0.16 5.50 6.99
C PRO A 81 -0.92 6.43 7.53
N TRP A 82 -0.66 7.16 8.62
CA TRP A 82 -1.63 8.07 9.25
C TRP A 82 -1.82 9.40 8.48
N LEU A 83 -0.90 9.74 7.57
CA LEU A 83 -1.09 10.85 6.62
C LEU A 83 -1.82 10.42 5.35
N GLU A 84 -1.77 9.13 5.03
CA GLU A 84 -2.16 8.60 3.72
C GLU A 84 -3.51 7.88 3.74
N ALA A 85 -3.92 7.36 4.91
CA ALA A 85 -5.10 6.53 5.05
C ALA A 85 -5.83 6.78 6.38
N ASN A 86 -7.10 6.40 6.40
CA ASN A 86 -7.94 6.37 7.60
C ASN A 86 -7.68 5.09 8.42
N VAL A 87 -6.44 4.91 8.87
CA VAL A 87 -5.88 3.66 9.44
C VAL A 87 -6.82 3.03 10.48
N GLU A 88 -7.36 3.82 11.39
CA GLU A 88 -8.15 3.34 12.53
C GLU A 88 -9.52 2.80 12.13
N ASP A 89 -10.08 3.26 11.01
CA ASP A 89 -11.41 2.88 10.56
C ASP A 89 -11.41 1.95 9.35
N LEU A 90 -10.25 1.65 8.76
CA LEU A 90 -10.15 0.72 7.62
C LEU A 90 -10.91 -0.60 7.86
N SER A 91 -10.82 -1.15 9.08
CA SER A 91 -11.51 -2.40 9.45
C SER A 91 -13.05 -2.31 9.43
N LYS A 92 -13.62 -1.10 9.43
CA LYS A 92 -15.06 -0.83 9.52
C LYS A 92 -15.69 -0.41 8.19
N ILE A 93 -14.87 -0.12 7.17
CA ILE A 93 -15.37 0.44 5.89
C ILE A 93 -16.18 -0.61 5.11
N THR A 94 -15.73 -1.87 5.11
CA THR A 94 -16.43 -2.98 4.45
C THR A 94 -16.74 -4.08 5.46
N GLN A 95 -17.65 -5.00 5.11
CA GLN A 95 -17.99 -6.14 5.97
C GLN A 95 -16.77 -7.01 6.31
N SER A 96 -15.82 -7.15 5.38
CA SER A 96 -14.58 -7.91 5.57
C SER A 96 -13.42 -7.05 6.11
N GLY A 97 -13.64 -5.75 6.27
CA GLY A 97 -12.61 -4.75 6.53
C GLY A 97 -11.72 -4.46 5.31
N VAL A 98 -11.07 -3.29 5.35
CA VAL A 98 -10.02 -2.88 4.42
C VAL A 98 -8.66 -3.13 5.09
N LYS A 99 -7.75 -3.84 4.40
CA LYS A 99 -6.40 -4.11 4.93
C LYS A 99 -5.46 -2.94 4.65
N LEU A 100 -4.52 -2.67 5.54
CA LEU A 100 -3.37 -1.79 5.26
C LEU A 100 -2.16 -2.62 4.89
N ALA A 101 -1.54 -2.34 3.74
CA ALA A 101 -0.29 -2.94 3.32
C ALA A 101 0.74 -1.86 2.98
N ARG A 102 2.01 -2.14 3.27
CA ARG A 102 3.15 -1.34 2.81
C ARG A 102 3.88 -2.11 1.71
N GLN A 103 4.01 -1.53 0.52
CA GLN A 103 4.75 -2.14 -0.58
C GLN A 103 6.25 -1.86 -0.47
N THR A 104 7.07 -2.64 -1.17
CA THR A 104 8.53 -2.46 -1.15
C THR A 104 9.04 -1.39 -2.12
N THR A 105 8.14 -0.79 -2.91
CA THR A 105 8.44 0.28 -3.87
C THR A 105 8.05 1.65 -3.30
N ASP A 106 8.70 2.70 -3.78
CA ASP A 106 8.47 4.09 -3.35
C ASP A 106 7.25 4.74 -4.05
N GLY A 107 6.20 3.97 -4.30
CA GLY A 107 5.02 4.41 -5.05
C GLY A 107 4.01 5.18 -4.21
N HIS A 108 3.06 5.82 -4.89
CA HIS A 108 1.93 6.47 -4.24
C HIS A 108 1.03 5.49 -3.49
N THR A 109 0.24 6.03 -2.55
CA THR A 109 -0.80 5.29 -1.85
C THR A 109 -2.00 5.06 -2.76
N ILE A 110 -2.45 3.82 -2.83
CA ILE A 110 -3.61 3.41 -3.63
C ILE A 110 -4.58 2.60 -2.80
N TYR A 111 -5.86 2.71 -3.14
CA TYR A 111 -6.88 1.77 -2.68
C TYR A 111 -7.14 0.73 -3.77
N ASN A 112 -7.29 -0.51 -3.35
CA ASN A 112 -7.55 -1.67 -4.19
C ASN A 112 -8.77 -2.43 -3.68
N ASP A 113 -9.50 -3.02 -4.60
CA ASP A 113 -10.59 -3.96 -4.39
C ASP A 113 -10.74 -4.86 -5.63
N SER A 114 -11.81 -5.65 -5.72
CA SER A 114 -12.07 -6.50 -6.90
C SER A 114 -12.36 -5.72 -8.19
N GLY A 115 -12.58 -4.40 -8.10
CA GLY A 115 -12.71 -3.49 -9.22
C GLY A 115 -11.37 -3.00 -9.78
N ASN A 116 -10.24 -3.37 -9.14
CA ASN A 116 -8.90 -3.06 -9.63
C ASN A 116 -8.27 -4.27 -10.32
N LEU A 117 -7.49 -4.02 -11.37
CA LEU A 117 -6.59 -5.00 -11.96
C LEU A 117 -5.14 -4.59 -11.71
N ASN A 118 -4.40 -5.43 -10.99
CA ASN A 118 -2.98 -5.24 -10.75
C ASN A 118 -2.15 -6.03 -11.77
N MET A 119 -1.10 -5.39 -12.26
CA MET A 119 -0.15 -5.94 -13.22
C MET A 119 1.27 -5.74 -12.69
N THR A 120 2.13 -6.73 -12.86
CA THR A 120 3.56 -6.57 -12.58
C THR A 120 4.38 -7.21 -13.69
N PHE A 121 5.17 -6.38 -14.36
CA PHE A 121 6.06 -6.76 -15.45
C PHE A 121 7.47 -6.98 -14.89
N PHE A 122 7.97 -8.20 -14.97
CA PHE A 122 9.31 -8.58 -14.51
C PHE A 122 10.24 -8.76 -15.71
N THR A 123 11.38 -8.08 -15.65
CA THR A 123 12.44 -8.14 -16.66
C THR A 123 13.82 -8.11 -15.99
N PRO A 124 14.89 -8.45 -16.72
CA PRO A 124 16.23 -8.00 -16.36
C PRO A 124 16.26 -6.46 -16.27
N ARG A 125 17.16 -5.94 -15.44
CA ARG A 125 17.36 -4.49 -15.28
C ARG A 125 17.68 -3.83 -16.63
N ASP A 126 18.51 -4.46 -17.45
CA ASP A 126 18.96 -3.92 -18.73
C ASP A 126 17.83 -3.80 -19.77
N ASN A 127 16.77 -4.61 -19.62
CA ASN A 127 15.59 -4.58 -20.49
C ASN A 127 14.42 -3.79 -19.88
N PHE A 128 14.64 -3.13 -18.74
CA PHE A 128 13.57 -2.46 -18.02
C PHE A 128 13.11 -1.19 -18.75
N TYR A 129 11.86 -1.16 -19.17
CA TYR A 129 11.27 0.01 -19.82
C TYR A 129 9.78 0.17 -19.48
N GLU A 130 9.46 1.16 -18.65
CA GLU A 130 8.09 1.39 -18.14
C GLU A 130 7.12 1.77 -19.25
N LYS A 131 7.55 2.65 -20.17
CA LYS A 131 6.70 3.12 -21.27
C LYS A 131 6.25 1.98 -22.16
N TYR A 132 7.10 0.99 -22.43
CA TYR A 132 6.70 -0.23 -23.14
C TYR A 132 5.52 -0.92 -22.47
N ASN A 133 5.56 -1.08 -21.15
CA ASN A 133 4.48 -1.75 -20.41
C ASN A 133 3.18 -0.94 -20.48
N MET A 134 3.26 0.39 -20.37
CA MET A 134 2.10 1.27 -20.48
C MET A 134 1.50 1.27 -21.89
N GLU A 135 2.33 1.21 -22.92
CA GLU A 135 1.90 1.08 -24.32
C GLU A 135 1.21 -0.27 -24.57
N VAL A 136 1.69 -1.37 -23.96
CA VAL A 136 0.98 -2.67 -24.01
C VAL A 136 -0.43 -2.55 -23.43
N ILE A 137 -0.60 -1.92 -22.27
CA ILE A 137 -1.92 -1.75 -21.65
C ILE A 137 -2.82 -0.86 -22.51
N SER A 138 -2.31 0.30 -22.96
CA SER A 138 -3.02 1.25 -23.83
C SER A 138 -3.51 0.58 -25.12
N ARG A 139 -2.64 -0.18 -25.80
CA ARG A 139 -3.00 -0.92 -27.02
C ARG A 139 -4.06 -1.98 -26.77
N ALA A 140 -4.00 -2.67 -25.63
CA ALA A 140 -4.99 -3.68 -25.26
C ALA A 140 -6.39 -3.05 -25.08
N LEU A 141 -6.45 -1.92 -24.37
CA LEU A 141 -7.69 -1.15 -24.17
C LEU A 141 -8.24 -0.62 -25.50
N PHE A 142 -7.39 -0.01 -26.33
CA PHE A 142 -7.81 0.52 -27.63
C PHE A 142 -8.29 -0.59 -28.57
N ARG A 143 -7.55 -1.70 -28.68
CA ARG A 143 -7.89 -2.78 -29.61
C ARG A 143 -9.22 -3.44 -29.28
N LYS A 144 -9.50 -3.67 -28.00
CA LYS A 144 -10.71 -4.39 -27.57
C LYS A 144 -11.92 -3.47 -27.44
N TYR A 145 -11.72 -2.25 -26.94
CA TYR A 145 -12.81 -1.37 -26.49
C TYR A 145 -12.81 0.00 -27.16
N LEU A 146 -11.88 0.28 -28.08
CA LEU A 146 -11.68 1.59 -28.74
C LEU A 146 -11.42 2.74 -27.75
N LEU A 147 -10.96 2.42 -26.55
CA LEU A 147 -10.62 3.40 -25.52
C LEU A 147 -9.24 3.98 -25.78
N LYS A 148 -9.19 5.29 -26.04
CA LYS A 148 -7.94 6.04 -26.14
C LYS A 148 -7.46 6.44 -24.75
N THR A 149 -6.17 6.26 -24.51
CA THR A 149 -5.52 6.64 -23.26
C THR A 149 -4.21 7.36 -23.55
N ASP A 150 -3.92 8.41 -22.80
CA ASP A 150 -2.64 9.10 -22.83
C ASP A 150 -1.69 8.52 -21.79
N ILE A 151 -0.38 8.50 -22.10
CA ILE A 151 0.66 8.05 -21.19
C ILE A 151 1.44 9.27 -20.70
N THR A 152 1.32 9.58 -19.41
CA THR A 152 2.03 10.69 -18.77
C THR A 152 2.60 10.20 -17.45
N GLU A 153 3.90 10.42 -17.22
CA GLU A 153 4.62 9.96 -16.03
C GLU A 153 4.41 8.46 -15.75
N ASN A 154 4.46 7.64 -16.81
CA ASN A 154 4.21 6.19 -16.75
C ASN A 154 2.84 5.80 -16.15
N ASN A 155 1.84 6.68 -16.24
CA ASN A 155 0.46 6.41 -15.86
C ASN A 155 -0.47 6.59 -17.07
N LEU A 156 -1.60 5.88 -17.09
CA LEU A 156 -2.66 6.04 -18.07
C LEU A 156 -3.65 7.11 -17.62
N TRP A 157 -4.01 7.94 -18.57
CA TRP A 157 -4.98 9.02 -18.42
C TRP A 157 -6.06 8.89 -19.49
N MET A 158 -7.28 9.27 -19.13
CA MET A 158 -8.42 9.37 -20.06
C MET A 158 -8.84 10.83 -20.23
N ARG A 159 -9.80 11.06 -21.13
CA ARG A 159 -10.34 12.38 -21.47
C ARG A 159 -10.65 13.20 -20.21
N GLY A 160 -10.32 14.49 -20.21
CA GLY A 160 -10.56 15.36 -19.06
C GLY A 160 -9.53 15.25 -17.94
N ASN A 161 -8.35 14.70 -18.21
CA ASN A 161 -7.23 14.54 -17.26
C ASN A 161 -7.60 13.70 -16.04
N TYR A 162 -8.36 12.62 -16.28
CA TYR A 162 -8.63 11.62 -15.24
C TYR A 162 -7.59 10.51 -15.31
N LYS A 163 -6.85 10.32 -14.21
CA LYS A 163 -5.91 9.23 -14.02
C LYS A 163 -6.70 7.93 -13.83
N ILE A 164 -6.35 6.89 -14.58
CA ILE A 164 -7.01 5.57 -14.49
C ILE A 164 -6.05 4.46 -14.04
N SER A 165 -4.77 4.76 -13.90
CA SER A 165 -3.79 3.81 -13.39
C SER A 165 -2.80 4.45 -12.43
N GLU A 166 -2.19 3.65 -11.55
CA GLU A 166 -1.04 4.04 -10.74
C GLU A 166 0.13 3.08 -10.97
N SER A 167 1.31 3.61 -11.25
CA SER A 167 2.51 2.82 -11.49
C SER A 167 3.61 3.02 -10.45
N THR A 168 4.35 1.94 -10.20
CA THR A 168 5.51 1.92 -9.31
C THR A 168 6.58 0.99 -9.88
N LYS A 169 7.82 1.12 -9.43
CA LYS A 169 8.91 0.26 -9.90
C LYS A 169 9.88 -0.11 -8.80
N LYS A 170 10.60 -1.21 -9.03
CA LYS A 170 11.77 -1.62 -8.26
C LYS A 170 12.91 -1.94 -9.21
N LEU A 171 14.05 -1.31 -9.00
CA LEU A 171 15.27 -1.54 -9.77
C LEU A 171 16.32 -2.20 -8.88
N GLY A 172 16.61 -3.48 -9.12
CA GLY A 172 17.70 -4.22 -8.48
C GLY A 172 18.98 -4.16 -9.28
N SER A 173 19.99 -4.91 -8.84
CA SER A 173 21.25 -5.04 -9.58
C SER A 173 21.08 -5.83 -10.88
N THR A 174 20.32 -6.92 -10.86
CA THR A 174 20.11 -7.80 -12.03
C THR A 174 18.67 -7.74 -12.57
N ASN A 175 17.70 -7.62 -11.66
CA ASN A 175 16.28 -7.73 -11.98
C ASN A 175 15.59 -6.39 -11.73
N ALA A 176 14.50 -6.17 -12.46
CA ALA A 176 13.60 -5.05 -12.25
C ALA A 176 12.15 -5.51 -12.37
N PHE A 177 11.24 -4.78 -11.73
CA PHE A 177 9.84 -4.89 -12.04
C PHE A 177 9.15 -3.54 -12.10
N HIS A 178 8.11 -3.47 -12.94
CA HIS A 178 7.19 -2.36 -13.05
C HIS A 178 5.80 -2.86 -12.65
N HIS A 179 5.24 -2.31 -11.58
CA HIS A 179 3.89 -2.59 -11.13
C HIS A 179 2.95 -1.48 -11.59
N CYS A 180 1.75 -1.85 -12.00
CA CYS A 180 0.70 -0.93 -12.39
C CYS A 180 -0.65 -1.45 -11.85
N SER A 181 -1.42 -0.59 -11.20
CA SER A 181 -2.83 -0.83 -10.87
C SER A 181 -3.72 -0.08 -11.85
N LEU A 182 -4.76 -0.72 -12.37
CA LEU A 182 -5.73 -0.15 -13.29
C LEU A 182 -7.12 -0.11 -12.63
N MET A 183 -7.68 1.10 -12.53
CA MET A 183 -9.01 1.35 -11.93
C MET A 183 -10.10 1.02 -12.95
N VAL A 184 -10.62 -0.21 -12.88
CA VAL A 184 -11.63 -0.68 -13.83
C VAL A 184 -13.01 -0.28 -13.35
N ASN A 185 -13.39 -0.70 -12.15
CA ASN A 185 -14.69 -0.39 -11.54
C ASN A 185 -14.61 -0.48 -10.00
N ILE A 186 -13.78 0.37 -9.39
CA ILE A 186 -13.55 0.37 -7.95
C ILE A 186 -14.76 0.98 -7.21
N ASN A 187 -14.98 0.58 -5.96
CA ASN A 187 -15.91 1.29 -5.10
C ASN A 187 -15.31 2.65 -4.68
N LYS A 188 -15.76 3.72 -5.33
CA LYS A 188 -15.30 5.09 -5.06
C LYS A 188 -15.64 5.59 -3.66
N VAL A 189 -16.72 5.08 -3.05
CA VAL A 189 -17.11 5.45 -1.68
C VAL A 189 -16.09 4.88 -0.70
N ASP A 190 -15.80 3.59 -0.80
CA ASP A 190 -14.79 2.92 0.05
C ASP A 190 -13.40 3.50 -0.18
N TYR A 191 -13.04 3.80 -1.45
CA TYR A 191 -11.81 4.52 -1.81
C TYR A 191 -11.71 5.85 -1.04
N THR A 192 -12.76 6.67 -1.08
CA THR A 192 -12.76 8.00 -0.44
C THR A 192 -12.66 7.88 1.08
N TYR A 193 -13.43 6.99 1.70
CA TYR A 193 -13.36 6.78 3.15
C TYR A 193 -12.03 6.19 3.61
N SER A 194 -11.42 5.31 2.80
CA SER A 194 -10.15 4.66 3.13
C SER A 194 -8.97 5.63 3.09
N LEU A 195 -8.98 6.61 2.18
CA LEU A 195 -7.91 7.58 1.98
C LEU A 195 -8.20 8.94 2.64
N MET A 196 -9.27 9.03 3.44
CA MET A 196 -9.61 10.23 4.17
C MET A 196 -8.62 10.45 5.32
N GLN A 197 -7.84 11.53 5.25
CA GLN A 197 -6.99 11.95 6.37
C GLN A 197 -7.86 12.53 7.50
N ARG A 198 -7.84 11.89 8.67
CA ARG A 198 -8.51 12.41 9.88
C ARG A 198 -7.58 13.18 10.81
N GLU A 199 -6.30 12.86 10.73
CA GLU A 199 -5.29 13.35 11.63
C GLU A 199 -4.62 14.61 11.06
N SER A 200 -5.04 15.79 11.54
CA SER A 200 -4.59 17.10 11.04
C SER A 200 -3.34 17.65 11.73
N GLY A 201 -2.91 17.06 12.85
CA GLY A 201 -1.79 17.57 13.65
C GLY A 201 -0.48 16.82 13.47
N ILE A 202 -0.38 15.87 12.52
CA ILE A 202 0.90 15.24 12.20
C ILE A 202 1.84 16.28 11.57
N LEU A 203 2.93 16.53 12.29
CA LEU A 203 4.07 17.34 11.87
C LEU A 203 5.21 16.40 11.51
N GLN A 204 5.60 16.41 10.25
CA GLN A 204 6.64 15.53 9.76
C GLN A 204 7.52 16.25 8.74
N LYS A 205 8.82 16.31 9.02
CA LYS A 205 9.80 16.81 8.06
C LYS A 205 10.08 15.68 7.05
N GLU A 206 10.11 16.02 5.77
CA GLU A 206 10.69 15.18 4.71
C GLU A 206 10.02 13.82 4.41
N THR A 207 8.69 13.70 4.48
CA THR A 207 8.01 12.52 3.90
C THR A 207 7.61 12.72 2.46
N LYS A 208 7.89 11.71 1.63
CA LYS A 208 7.16 11.50 0.38
C LYS A 208 5.68 11.35 0.73
N ARG A 209 4.84 12.23 0.18
CA ARG A 209 3.38 12.19 0.28
C ARG A 209 2.79 11.86 -1.08
N SER A 210 1.62 11.23 -1.08
CA SER A 210 0.91 11.01 -2.33
C SER A 210 0.39 12.30 -2.95
N VAL A 211 0.53 12.42 -4.27
CA VAL A 211 -0.06 13.52 -5.05
C VAL A 211 -1.50 13.15 -5.40
N LYS A 212 -2.46 13.97 -4.97
CA LYS A 212 -3.88 13.76 -5.30
C LYS A 212 -4.10 14.04 -6.79
N SER A 213 -4.73 13.09 -7.47
CA SER A 213 -5.13 13.19 -8.87
C SER A 213 -6.64 13.01 -9.00
N LYS A 214 -7.26 13.62 -10.02
CA LYS A 214 -8.63 13.27 -10.41
C LYS A 214 -8.61 11.86 -10.98
N ILE A 215 -9.45 10.98 -10.45
CA ILE A 215 -9.53 9.57 -10.88
C ILE A 215 -10.84 9.25 -11.57
N MET A 216 -10.83 8.23 -12.42
CA MET A 216 -12.01 7.69 -13.10
C MET A 216 -11.94 6.16 -13.15
N ASN A 217 -13.10 5.51 -13.11
CA ASN A 217 -13.19 4.10 -13.44
C ASN A 217 -13.33 3.97 -14.96
N ILE A 218 -12.59 3.07 -15.58
CA ILE A 218 -12.74 2.81 -17.03
C ILE A 218 -14.18 2.41 -17.36
N HIS A 219 -14.84 1.69 -16.46
CA HIS A 219 -16.24 1.29 -16.56
C HIS A 219 -17.21 2.50 -16.64
N ASP A 220 -16.84 3.68 -16.14
CA ASP A 220 -17.66 4.89 -16.29
C ASP A 220 -17.71 5.37 -17.76
N GLU A 221 -16.63 5.12 -18.51
CA GLU A 221 -16.54 5.46 -19.94
C GLU A 221 -17.12 4.35 -20.82
N ASN A 222 -16.81 3.09 -20.50
CA ASN A 222 -17.32 1.93 -21.23
C ASN A 222 -17.74 0.82 -20.24
N PRO A 223 -19.05 0.64 -20.01
CA PRO A 223 -19.58 -0.37 -19.09
C PRO A 223 -19.28 -1.84 -19.47
N GLU A 224 -18.83 -2.12 -20.70
CA GLU A 224 -18.43 -3.48 -21.09
C GLU A 224 -17.07 -3.88 -20.50
N VAL A 225 -16.29 -2.92 -19.99
CA VAL A 225 -14.96 -3.19 -19.47
C VAL A 225 -15.06 -3.80 -18.07
N ALA A 226 -14.77 -5.10 -18.00
CA ALA A 226 -14.71 -5.87 -16.76
C ALA A 226 -13.31 -6.43 -16.50
N VAL A 227 -12.91 -6.51 -15.22
CA VAL A 227 -11.57 -7.01 -14.84
C VAL A 227 -11.32 -8.42 -15.38
N ARG A 228 -12.32 -9.31 -15.28
CA ARG A 228 -12.21 -10.71 -15.74
C ARG A 228 -11.82 -10.81 -17.22
N GLU A 229 -12.34 -9.92 -18.05
CA GLU A 229 -12.02 -9.90 -19.47
C GLU A 229 -10.67 -9.20 -19.73
N LEU A 230 -10.36 -8.14 -18.98
CA LEU A 230 -9.06 -7.47 -19.05
C LEU A 230 -7.87 -8.38 -18.75
N LEU A 231 -8.03 -9.38 -17.85
CA LEU A 231 -7.01 -10.41 -17.62
C LEU A 231 -6.56 -11.07 -18.93
N LYS A 232 -7.52 -11.44 -19.79
CA LYS A 232 -7.24 -12.07 -21.07
C LYS A 232 -6.74 -11.06 -22.08
N VAL A 233 -7.42 -9.92 -22.20
CA VAL A 233 -7.13 -8.88 -23.20
C VAL A 233 -5.70 -8.36 -23.05
N ILE A 234 -5.30 -7.99 -21.83
CA ILE A 234 -3.95 -7.49 -21.55
C ILE A 234 -2.93 -8.61 -21.67
N GLY A 235 -3.23 -9.82 -21.18
CA GLY A 235 -2.33 -10.96 -21.30
C GLY A 235 -2.03 -11.33 -22.75
N TRP A 236 -3.03 -11.30 -23.63
CA TRP A 236 -2.86 -11.58 -25.06
C TRP A 236 -2.14 -10.46 -25.79
N GLU A 237 -2.41 -9.17 -25.48
CA GLU A 237 -1.63 -8.06 -26.04
C GLU A 237 -0.16 -8.16 -25.60
N TYR A 238 0.10 -8.50 -24.33
CA TYR A 238 1.45 -8.76 -23.84
C TYR A 238 2.11 -9.91 -24.60
N MET A 239 1.42 -11.03 -24.86
CA MET A 239 1.99 -12.18 -25.55
C MET A 239 2.32 -11.93 -27.02
N ARG A 240 1.51 -11.12 -27.72
CA ARG A 240 1.68 -10.82 -29.14
C ARG A 240 2.62 -9.65 -29.43
N THR A 241 2.93 -8.79 -28.47
CA THR A 241 3.90 -7.70 -28.65
C THR A 241 5.34 -8.27 -28.62
N SER A 242 6.31 -7.65 -29.28
CA SER A 242 7.73 -8.04 -29.16
C SER A 242 8.24 -7.85 -27.72
N ALA A 243 9.31 -8.52 -27.29
CA ALA A 243 9.77 -8.46 -25.90
C ALA A 243 10.53 -7.17 -25.56
N LEU A 244 11.20 -6.56 -26.53
CA LEU A 244 12.05 -5.37 -26.37
C LEU A 244 11.53 -4.15 -27.13
N ALA A 245 10.52 -4.32 -28.00
CA ALA A 245 9.93 -3.25 -28.79
C ALA A 245 8.40 -3.34 -28.82
N VAL A 246 7.72 -2.20 -28.89
CA VAL A 246 6.24 -2.14 -29.01
C VAL A 246 5.81 -2.40 -30.46
N LYS A 247 6.12 -3.60 -30.94
CA LYS A 247 5.77 -4.11 -32.27
C LYS A 247 4.81 -5.29 -32.11
N ASP A 248 3.70 -5.27 -32.84
CA ASP A 248 2.74 -6.38 -32.87
C ASP A 248 3.28 -7.52 -33.74
N GLY A 249 3.64 -8.63 -33.13
CA GLY A 249 4.02 -9.88 -33.80
C GLY A 249 2.84 -10.81 -34.08
N GLY A 250 1.62 -10.40 -33.69
CA GLY A 250 0.39 -11.13 -33.95
C GLY A 250 0.28 -12.48 -33.25
N ILE A 251 -0.67 -13.29 -33.73
CA ILE A 251 -0.95 -14.61 -33.17
C ILE A 251 0.25 -15.57 -33.31
N HIS A 252 1.04 -15.41 -34.37
CA HIS A 252 2.24 -16.21 -34.60
C HIS A 252 3.25 -16.04 -33.46
N LEU A 253 3.57 -14.80 -33.07
CA LEU A 253 4.47 -14.56 -31.95
C LEU A 253 3.87 -15.05 -30.62
N ALA A 254 2.56 -14.82 -30.40
CA ALA A 254 1.89 -15.24 -29.18
C ALA A 254 1.94 -16.77 -28.98
N ASN A 255 1.77 -17.55 -30.05
CA ASN A 255 1.84 -19.02 -30.03
C ASN A 255 3.25 -19.57 -29.75
N GLN A 256 4.29 -18.75 -29.88
CA GLN A 256 5.68 -19.13 -29.56
C GLN A 256 6.06 -18.87 -28.10
N GLN A 257 5.17 -18.27 -27.31
CA GLN A 257 5.40 -17.93 -25.91
C GLN A 257 4.96 -19.07 -24.98
N LYS A 258 5.30 -18.97 -23.69
CA LYS A 258 4.94 -19.98 -22.69
C LYS A 258 3.47 -19.93 -22.24
N GLY A 259 2.69 -18.96 -22.73
CA GLY A 259 1.26 -18.84 -22.47
C GLY A 259 0.87 -18.39 -21.06
N PHE A 260 -0.40 -18.62 -20.72
CA PHE A 260 -1.01 -18.26 -19.44
C PHE A 260 -0.85 -19.39 -18.42
N GLN A 261 -0.55 -19.03 -17.18
CA GLN A 261 -0.43 -19.97 -16.07
C GLN A 261 -1.20 -19.43 -14.87
N LEU A 262 -2.09 -20.24 -14.33
CA LEU A 262 -2.78 -19.93 -13.10
C LEU A 262 -1.88 -20.33 -11.93
N ILE A 263 -1.54 -19.38 -11.07
CA ILE A 263 -0.51 -19.53 -10.03
C ILE A 263 -1.17 -19.58 -8.66
N ASN A 264 -0.86 -20.64 -7.90
CA ASN A 264 -1.23 -20.73 -6.49
C ASN A 264 -0.03 -20.29 -5.61
N PRO A 265 -0.05 -19.09 -4.99
CA PRO A 265 1.02 -18.58 -4.14
C PRO A 265 1.09 -19.31 -2.78
N SER A 266 1.55 -20.56 -2.81
CA SER A 266 1.73 -21.42 -1.65
C SER A 266 3.20 -21.83 -1.48
N GLU A 267 3.57 -22.29 -0.28
CA GLU A 267 4.91 -22.84 -0.01
C GLU A 267 5.32 -23.95 -0.98
N SER A 268 4.36 -24.79 -1.39
CA SER A 268 4.64 -25.90 -2.29
C SER A 268 5.08 -25.47 -3.68
N TRP A 269 4.61 -24.31 -4.15
CA TRP A 269 4.97 -23.77 -5.47
C TRP A 269 6.09 -22.73 -5.36
N PHE A 270 6.14 -21.99 -4.25
CA PHE A 270 7.07 -20.90 -3.98
C PHE A 270 7.68 -21.05 -2.58
N PRO A 271 8.67 -21.94 -2.42
CA PRO A 271 9.29 -22.17 -1.11
C PRO A 271 9.83 -20.88 -0.48
N GLY A 272 9.46 -20.63 0.77
CA GLY A 272 9.83 -19.44 1.54
C GLY A 272 8.89 -18.23 1.38
N ILE A 273 7.83 -18.33 0.57
CA ILE A 273 6.88 -17.22 0.37
C ILE A 273 6.18 -16.79 1.66
N SER A 274 5.90 -17.72 2.58
CA SER A 274 5.26 -17.44 3.88
C SER A 274 6.16 -16.62 4.78
N LYS A 275 7.49 -16.81 4.70
CA LYS A 275 8.44 -15.96 5.42
C LYS A 275 8.39 -14.52 4.91
N ILE A 276 8.32 -14.35 3.59
CA ILE A 276 8.14 -13.02 2.97
C ILE A 276 6.81 -12.42 3.40
N ARG A 277 5.71 -13.18 3.29
CA ARG A 277 4.37 -12.74 3.70
C ARG A 277 4.34 -12.33 5.17
N HIS A 278 4.91 -13.12 6.06
CA HIS A 278 4.98 -12.80 7.48
C HIS A 278 5.70 -11.45 7.72
N SER A 279 6.83 -11.23 7.03
CA SER A 279 7.53 -9.94 7.10
C SER A 279 6.68 -8.75 6.64
N LEU A 280 5.81 -8.94 5.65
CA LEU A 280 4.94 -7.90 5.11
C LEU A 280 3.70 -7.60 5.99
N THR A 281 3.39 -8.48 6.95
CA THR A 281 2.23 -8.35 7.84
C THR A 281 2.59 -7.83 9.24
N ASN A 282 3.87 -7.84 9.61
CA ASN A 282 4.26 -7.47 10.96
C ASN A 282 4.19 -5.95 11.19
N TRP A 283 4.07 -5.56 12.47
CA TRP A 283 3.98 -4.16 12.86
C TRP A 283 5.18 -3.34 12.39
N GLN A 284 6.38 -3.91 12.52
CA GLN A 284 7.61 -3.22 12.16
C GLN A 284 7.59 -2.79 10.69
N TRP A 285 7.08 -3.64 9.79
CA TRP A 285 6.97 -3.32 8.38
C TRP A 285 5.83 -2.32 8.12
N LEU A 286 4.62 -2.60 8.60
CA LEU A 286 3.45 -1.77 8.28
C LEU A 286 3.57 -0.35 8.85
N TYR A 287 4.02 -0.23 10.09
CA TYR A 287 4.01 1.02 10.85
C TYR A 287 5.41 1.41 11.34
N GLY A 288 6.23 0.44 11.73
CA GLY A 288 7.55 0.70 12.31
C GLY A 288 8.60 1.28 11.36
N ASN A 289 8.38 1.15 10.05
CA ASN A 289 9.23 1.77 9.02
C ASN A 289 8.74 3.18 8.62
N THR A 290 7.72 3.70 9.30
CA THR A 290 7.31 5.09 9.12
C THR A 290 8.44 5.99 9.61
N PRO A 291 8.88 6.99 8.81
CA PRO A 291 9.86 7.97 9.28
C PRO A 291 9.36 8.67 10.54
N ASP A 292 10.27 9.17 11.35
CA ASP A 292 9.91 9.82 12.61
C ASP A 292 8.98 11.01 12.37
N PHE A 293 8.01 11.19 13.26
CA PHE A 293 7.04 12.27 13.17
C PHE A 293 6.60 12.74 14.55
N LYS A 294 5.99 13.91 14.56
CA LYS A 294 5.35 14.48 15.73
C LYS A 294 3.86 14.61 15.50
N VAL A 295 3.08 14.60 16.57
CA VAL A 295 1.65 14.93 16.52
C VAL A 295 1.40 16.05 17.50
N ALA A 296 0.99 17.21 16.98
CA ALA A 296 0.63 18.36 17.77
C ALA A 296 -0.90 18.44 17.96
N ARG A 297 -1.31 18.75 19.18
CA ARG A 297 -2.71 18.93 19.55
C ARG A 297 -2.88 20.06 20.55
N THR A 298 -4.07 20.62 20.57
CA THR A 298 -4.51 21.57 21.58
C THR A 298 -5.73 21.01 22.28
N ILE A 299 -5.61 20.84 23.59
CA ILE A 299 -6.67 20.27 24.42
C ILE A 299 -7.28 21.39 25.22
N ARG A 300 -8.61 21.54 25.18
CA ARG A 300 -9.29 22.52 26.04
C ARG A 300 -9.06 22.15 27.51
N ILE A 301 -8.61 23.13 28.29
CA ILE A 301 -8.46 22.97 29.74
C ILE A 301 -9.86 22.92 30.35
N PRO A 302 -10.15 21.90 31.19
CA PRO A 302 -11.38 21.85 31.98
C PRO A 302 -11.75 23.15 32.70
N ASP A 303 -13.06 23.46 32.75
CA ASP A 303 -13.55 24.72 33.34
C ASP A 303 -13.28 24.82 34.86
N ASN A 304 -13.14 23.69 35.57
CA ASN A 304 -12.77 23.67 37.00
C ASN A 304 -11.32 24.14 37.27
N PHE A 305 -10.45 24.09 36.26
CA PHE A 305 -9.07 24.59 36.30
C PHE A 305 -8.90 25.91 35.54
N SER A 306 -9.91 26.35 34.79
CA SER A 306 -9.85 27.57 33.98
C SER A 306 -9.92 28.86 34.81
N HIS A 307 -10.55 28.83 36.00
CA HIS A 307 -10.60 29.97 36.92
C HIS A 307 -9.22 30.45 37.42
N GLN A 308 -8.17 29.64 37.24
CA GLN A 308 -6.78 29.98 37.63
C GLN A 308 -5.97 30.56 36.46
N LEU A 309 -6.62 30.82 35.32
CA LEU A 309 -6.00 31.23 34.06
C LEU A 309 -6.68 32.49 33.52
N ASP A 310 -5.92 33.40 32.91
CA ASP A 310 -6.50 34.52 32.14
C ASP A 310 -7.27 33.97 30.92
N GLU A 311 -8.30 34.69 30.45
CA GLU A 311 -9.22 34.28 29.36
C GLU A 311 -8.52 33.78 28.07
N ALA A 312 -7.24 34.13 27.87
CA ALA A 312 -6.40 33.71 26.75
C ALA A 312 -5.82 32.27 26.84
N TYR A 313 -5.89 31.59 28.00
CA TYR A 313 -5.17 30.33 28.27
C TYR A 313 -6.06 29.07 28.35
N GLY A 314 -7.22 29.06 27.69
CA GLY A 314 -8.16 27.92 27.73
C GLY A 314 -7.71 26.63 27.04
N PHE A 315 -6.50 26.58 26.44
CA PHE A 315 -6.01 25.42 25.69
C PHE A 315 -4.59 25.03 26.10
N LEU A 316 -4.36 23.72 26.23
CA LEU A 316 -3.10 23.09 26.54
C LEU A 316 -2.50 22.46 25.27
N PRO A 317 -1.36 22.98 24.78
CA PRO A 317 -0.60 22.30 23.73
C PRO A 317 -0.02 20.98 24.25
N ILE A 318 -0.20 19.92 23.47
CA ILE A 318 0.42 18.61 23.68
C ILE A 318 1.10 18.17 22.38
N GLU A 319 2.32 17.64 22.51
CA GLU A 319 3.08 17.12 21.40
C GLU A 319 3.52 15.68 21.68
N PHE A 320 3.20 14.77 20.77
CA PHE A 320 3.68 13.40 20.80
C PHE A 320 4.86 13.25 19.84
N SER A 321 5.97 12.68 20.29
CA SER A 321 7.07 12.26 19.43
C SER A 321 6.96 10.77 19.15
N VAL A 322 6.89 10.39 17.86
CA VAL A 322 6.70 9.02 17.42
C VAL A 322 7.88 8.56 16.56
N THR A 323 8.54 7.48 16.99
CA THR A 323 9.67 6.85 16.30
C THR A 323 9.38 5.37 16.16
N GLY A 324 9.49 4.84 14.95
CA GLY A 324 9.15 3.45 14.66
C GLY A 324 7.68 3.11 14.94
N GLY A 325 6.78 4.08 14.74
CA GLY A 325 5.36 3.93 15.07
C GLY A 325 5.07 3.77 16.57
N ILE A 326 6.03 4.07 17.44
CA ILE A 326 5.92 3.97 18.90
C ILE A 326 6.06 5.37 19.50
N ILE A 327 5.20 5.69 20.47
CA ILE A 327 5.26 6.95 21.22
C ILE A 327 6.51 6.93 22.09
N LYS A 328 7.48 7.80 21.81
CA LYS A 328 8.73 7.91 22.55
C LYS A 328 8.68 8.94 23.66
N ASN A 329 8.01 10.05 23.40
CA ASN A 329 7.88 11.13 24.37
C ASN A 329 6.55 11.86 24.17
N ILE A 330 6.04 12.46 25.24
CA ILE A 330 4.89 13.36 25.21
C ILE A 330 5.29 14.63 25.96
N THR A 331 5.26 15.76 25.25
CA THR A 331 5.56 17.08 25.81
C THR A 331 4.25 17.80 26.09
N LEU A 332 4.09 18.28 27.33
CA LEU A 332 2.95 19.08 27.76
C LEU A 332 3.40 20.51 28.06
N SER A 333 2.78 21.50 27.42
CA SER A 333 3.08 22.92 27.69
C SER A 333 2.11 23.49 28.72
N VAL A 334 2.27 23.08 29.99
CA VAL A 334 1.38 23.50 31.09
C VAL A 334 1.67 24.95 31.49
N PRO A 335 0.65 25.84 31.58
CA PRO A 335 0.84 27.21 32.08
C PRO A 335 1.43 27.23 33.50
N SER A 336 2.25 28.24 33.81
CA SER A 336 2.95 28.37 35.10
C SER A 336 2.02 28.25 36.31
N ASN A 337 0.81 28.79 36.21
CA ASN A 337 -0.19 28.81 37.28
C ASN A 337 -0.73 27.41 37.63
N LEU A 338 -0.63 26.46 36.70
CA LEU A 338 -1.08 25.08 36.88
C LEU A 338 0.07 24.09 37.11
N SER A 339 1.32 24.55 37.10
CA SER A 339 2.51 23.68 37.21
C SER A 339 2.57 22.85 38.50
N ASN A 340 2.10 23.41 39.63
CA ASN A 340 2.06 22.72 40.94
C ASN A 340 0.67 22.16 41.31
N SER A 341 -0.26 22.12 40.35
CA SER A 341 -1.62 21.66 40.58
C SER A 341 -1.74 20.13 40.56
N THR A 342 -2.83 19.61 41.14
CA THR A 342 -3.22 18.19 40.99
C THR A 342 -3.41 17.81 39.52
N PHE A 343 -3.83 18.76 38.69
CA PHE A 343 -3.97 18.60 37.26
C PHE A 343 -2.64 18.22 36.59
N ASN A 344 -1.53 18.92 36.87
CA ASN A 344 -0.23 18.55 36.28
C ASN A 344 0.22 17.13 36.71
N ARG A 345 -0.03 16.74 37.96
CA ARG A 345 0.30 15.38 38.44
C ARG A 345 -0.51 14.31 37.70
N GLU A 346 -1.81 14.51 37.54
CA GLU A 346 -2.69 13.57 36.83
C GLU A 346 -2.34 13.48 35.34
N MET A 347 -2.03 14.63 34.71
CA MET A 347 -1.57 14.70 33.33
C MET A 347 -0.28 13.89 33.12
N ASN A 348 0.71 14.04 34.01
CA ASN A 348 1.96 13.29 33.93
C ASN A 348 1.75 11.78 34.10
N VAL A 349 0.82 11.36 34.98
CA VAL A 349 0.45 9.95 35.11
C VAL A 349 -0.20 9.43 33.83
N LEU A 350 -1.17 10.16 33.27
CA LEU A 350 -1.82 9.76 32.02
C LEU A 350 -0.83 9.65 30.86
N THR A 351 0.02 10.66 30.65
CA THR A 351 0.98 10.65 29.53
C THR A 351 2.07 9.59 29.71
N SER A 352 2.59 9.39 30.92
CA SER A 352 3.61 8.35 31.18
C SER A 352 3.11 6.94 30.84
N THR A 353 1.81 6.65 31.01
CA THR A 353 1.24 5.35 30.63
C THR A 353 1.20 5.10 29.12
N LEU A 354 1.30 6.14 28.29
CA LEU A 354 1.26 6.06 26.83
C LEU A 354 2.65 5.92 26.21
N ILE A 355 3.71 6.32 26.92
CA ILE A 355 5.09 6.18 26.44
C ILE A 355 5.42 4.68 26.26
N GLY A 356 6.05 4.35 25.13
CA GLY A 356 6.38 2.98 24.74
C GLY A 356 5.25 2.22 24.03
N ARG A 357 4.05 2.81 23.92
CA ARG A 357 2.93 2.19 23.19
C ARG A 357 2.99 2.48 21.69
N LYS A 358 2.36 1.59 20.92
CA LYS A 358 2.09 1.78 19.50
C LYS A 358 1.23 3.02 19.30
N PHE A 359 1.60 3.88 18.37
CA PHE A 359 0.81 5.06 18.04
C PHE A 359 -0.49 4.67 17.31
N SER A 360 -1.59 5.35 17.64
CA SER A 360 -2.83 5.37 16.86
C SER A 360 -3.57 6.68 17.14
N THR A 361 -4.38 7.15 16.20
CA THR A 361 -5.15 8.40 16.38
C THR A 361 -6.19 8.27 17.49
N ASN A 362 -6.76 7.07 17.68
CA ASN A 362 -7.67 6.77 18.78
C ASN A 362 -7.02 6.96 20.17
N LEU A 363 -5.72 6.67 20.32
CA LEU A 363 -5.02 6.92 21.60
C LEU A 363 -4.96 8.41 21.92
N VAL A 364 -4.76 9.25 20.91
CA VAL A 364 -4.73 10.70 21.05
C VAL A 364 -6.12 11.20 21.46
N SER A 365 -7.18 10.78 20.75
CA SER A 365 -8.56 11.14 21.08
C SER A 365 -9.00 10.66 22.47
N ASN A 366 -8.63 9.43 22.86
CA ASN A 366 -8.93 8.90 24.18
C ASN A 366 -8.23 9.67 25.30
N LEU A 367 -7.00 10.15 25.04
CA LEU A 367 -6.31 11.03 25.98
C LEU A 367 -7.05 12.36 26.11
N GLU A 368 -7.44 12.98 25.00
CA GLU A 368 -8.23 14.22 25.00
C GLU A 368 -9.52 14.06 25.81
N ASP A 369 -10.26 12.97 25.60
CA ASP A 369 -11.49 12.67 26.33
C ASP A 369 -11.24 12.41 27.83
N SER A 370 -10.13 11.74 28.16
CA SER A 370 -9.73 11.50 29.55
C SER A 370 -9.42 12.82 30.27
N ILE A 371 -8.75 13.75 29.59
CA ILE A 371 -8.40 15.07 30.12
C ILE A 371 -9.64 15.92 30.30
N ARG A 372 -10.57 15.91 29.33
CA ARG A 372 -11.87 16.58 29.46
C ARG A 372 -12.65 16.09 30.69
N LYS A 373 -12.63 14.78 30.96
CA LYS A 373 -13.32 14.18 32.11
C LYS A 373 -12.68 14.49 33.47
N LEU A 374 -11.45 15.00 33.51
CA LEU A 374 -10.87 15.54 34.75
C LEU A 374 -11.65 16.80 35.25
N ALA A 375 -12.45 17.42 34.37
CA ALA A 375 -13.34 18.54 34.72
C ALA A 375 -14.47 18.16 35.69
N ASP A 376 -15.03 16.96 35.49
CA ASP A 376 -16.36 16.62 36.01
C ASP A 376 -16.34 16.08 37.44
N TYR A 377 -15.17 15.90 38.06
CA TYR A 377 -15.04 15.12 39.29
C TYR A 377 -14.61 15.93 40.51
N LYS A 378 -15.52 16.01 41.50
CA LYS A 378 -15.25 16.50 42.87
C LYS A 378 -14.70 15.44 43.82
N ASP A 379 -14.57 14.16 43.44
CA ASP A 379 -14.25 13.06 44.38
C ASP A 379 -13.09 12.12 43.99
N LYS A 380 -12.19 11.93 44.96
CA LYS A 380 -10.82 11.37 44.90
C LYS A 380 -10.68 9.86 44.58
N LYS A 381 -11.70 9.16 44.07
CA LYS A 381 -11.67 7.67 43.97
C LYS A 381 -11.42 7.07 42.57
N TYR A 382 -11.28 7.88 41.53
CA TYR A 382 -11.32 7.36 40.15
C TYR A 382 -9.97 7.01 39.50
N VAL A 383 -8.81 7.36 40.07
CA VAL A 383 -7.50 7.07 39.44
C VAL A 383 -7.32 5.57 39.15
N SER A 384 -7.78 4.68 40.04
CA SER A 384 -7.77 3.23 39.84
C SER A 384 -8.75 2.75 38.76
N HIS A 385 -9.91 3.40 38.60
CA HIS A 385 -10.94 2.99 37.66
C HIS A 385 -10.74 3.59 36.25
N SER A 386 -10.15 4.79 36.13
CA SER A 386 -9.71 5.36 34.85
C SER A 386 -8.52 4.60 34.29
N LEU A 387 -7.53 4.27 35.13
CA LEU A 387 -6.49 3.28 34.77
C LEU A 387 -7.14 1.98 34.31
N GLY A 388 -8.19 1.51 34.99
CA GLY A 388 -8.98 0.35 34.57
C GLY A 388 -9.64 0.49 33.19
N LYS A 389 -10.32 1.61 32.87
CA LYS A 389 -10.99 1.83 31.57
C LYS A 389 -10.04 2.10 30.43
N VAL A 390 -8.97 2.85 30.70
CA VAL A 390 -7.85 3.07 29.80
C VAL A 390 -7.21 1.70 29.53
N MET A 391 -6.84 0.92 30.55
CA MET A 391 -6.30 -0.44 30.39
C MET A 391 -7.25 -1.52 29.84
N THR A 392 -8.57 -1.38 29.96
CA THR A 392 -9.56 -2.36 29.43
C THR A 392 -10.07 -2.01 28.03
N CYS A 393 -9.84 -0.79 27.55
CA CYS A 393 -10.05 -0.40 26.15
C CYS A 393 -8.76 -0.50 25.31
N PHE A 394 -7.70 -1.16 25.79
CA PHE A 394 -6.38 -1.26 25.16
C PHE A 394 -5.99 -2.64 24.68
#